data_AF-I1P9Z5-F1
#
_entry.id   AF-I1P9Z5-F1
#
_cell.length_a   1.000
_cell.length_b   1.000
_cell.length_c   1.000
_cell.angle_alpha   90.00
_cell.angle_beta   90.00
_cell.angle_gamma   90.00
#
_symmetry.space_group_name_H-M   'P 1'
#
loop_
_entity.id
_entity.type
_entity.pdbx_description
1 polymer ?
#
loop_
_entity_poly.entity_id
_entity_poly.type
_entity_poly.pdbx_seq_one_letter_code
_entity_poly.pdbx_strand_id
1 'polypeptide(L)'
;MSRLASASGLHRLRRSPWEVLWSGLASCGLTLLSQLAVAMVPRLFPSLSLLAMLPVAGVVFLAVIVVGRFWRRFIGVAASAPLFVLFNILFLWGVYVFVIRGGTSSLLDMVINAECAMLLFGLYRIFSGDPGIVTYESSFFEEAGCKDFVEAICPSEKFSSLPRVRHCNCCKANVRGYDHHCPAFGNCIGQKNHRLFMALLTGFVVAESTYTTCSTKYITRCINSGTIRSENPMSVNMVIGTMLFSVLQVLWQAVFLIWHIYCICFNIKTDEWINWKKYPEFQMKEQPQSDSGVKFVNPYDKGVLCNIIEFLKPK
;
A
#
# COMPACT_ATOMS: atom_id res chain seq x y z
N MET A 1 -3.16 -1.24 48.81
CA MET A 1 -2.49 -0.46 47.76
C MET A 1 -2.62 -1.20 46.45
N SER A 2 -3.44 -0.62 45.58
CA SER A 2 -3.89 -1.12 44.29
C SER A 2 -2.80 -1.07 43.23
N ARG A 3 -2.68 -2.12 42.41
CA ARG A 3 -2.46 -2.04 40.96
C ARG A 3 -3.13 -3.23 40.28
N LEU A 4 -4.42 -3.06 40.01
CA LEU A 4 -5.12 -3.85 38.99
C LEU A 4 -4.54 -3.44 37.63
N ALA A 5 -3.87 -4.39 36.99
CA ALA A 5 -3.44 -4.29 35.62
C ALA A 5 -4.68 -4.26 34.72
N SER A 6 -5.03 -3.07 34.22
CA SER A 6 -6.01 -2.90 33.17
C SER A 6 -5.46 -3.48 31.87
N ALA A 7 -6.19 -4.47 31.35
CA ALA A 7 -5.91 -5.19 30.13
C ALA A 7 -6.11 -4.27 28.91
N SER A 8 -5.03 -3.69 28.39
CA SER A 8 -4.99 -3.10 27.05
C SER A 8 -4.85 -4.23 26.02
N GLY A 9 -5.99 -4.63 25.47
CA GLY A 9 -6.10 -5.61 24.38
C GLY A 9 -5.51 -5.13 23.06
N LEU A 10 -4.19 -5.01 22.99
CA LEU A 10 -3.39 -5.05 21.77
C LEU A 10 -2.67 -6.40 21.76
N HIS A 11 -3.42 -7.49 21.62
CA HIS A 11 -2.85 -8.80 21.34
C HIS A 11 -2.41 -8.86 19.86
N ARG A 12 -1.50 -7.95 19.46
CA ARG A 12 -0.59 -8.23 18.36
C ARG A 12 0.30 -9.34 18.91
N LEU A 13 -0.11 -10.60 18.73
CA LEU A 13 0.65 -11.79 19.17
C LEU A 13 2.14 -11.49 18.93
N ARG A 14 2.90 -11.35 20.01
CA ARG A 14 4.30 -10.96 19.95
C ARG A 14 5.01 -12.08 19.21
N ARG A 15 5.20 -11.91 17.91
CA ARG A 15 5.92 -12.86 17.06
C ARG A 15 7.27 -13.12 17.70
N SER A 16 7.68 -14.37 17.72
CA SER A 16 9.02 -14.69 18.22
C SER A 16 10.06 -13.97 17.37
N PRO A 17 11.23 -13.59 17.93
CA PRO A 17 12.32 -13.00 17.13
C PRO A 17 12.67 -13.85 15.90
N TRP A 18 12.59 -15.17 16.04
CA TRP A 18 12.80 -16.14 14.96
C TRP A 18 11.76 -16.02 13.84
N GLU A 19 10.47 -15.88 14.16
CA GLU A 19 9.43 -15.67 13.15
C GLU A 19 9.62 -14.37 12.37
N VAL A 20 10.04 -13.29 13.05
CA VAL A 20 10.34 -12.01 12.41
C VAL A 20 11.53 -12.16 11.47
N LEU A 21 12.60 -12.82 11.92
CA LEU A 21 13.78 -13.10 11.11
C LEU A 21 13.44 -13.92 9.88
N TRP A 22 12.74 -15.05 10.05
CA TRP A 22 12.33 -15.92 8.93
C TRP A 22 11.42 -15.21 7.93
N SER A 23 10.49 -14.39 8.41
CA SER A 23 9.64 -13.58 7.53
C SER A 23 10.43 -12.53 6.76
N GLY A 24 11.43 -11.92 7.40
CA GLY A 24 12.38 -11.00 6.75
C GLY A 24 13.18 -11.70 5.66
N LEU A 25 13.82 -12.83 5.97
CA LEU A 25 14.59 -13.62 5.01
C LEU A 25 13.71 -14.08 3.84
N ALA A 26 12.50 -14.58 4.10
CA ALA A 26 11.57 -14.99 3.06
C ALA A 26 11.14 -13.83 2.16
N SER A 27 10.94 -12.64 2.72
CA SER A 27 10.54 -11.44 1.96
C SER A 27 11.70 -10.88 1.13
N CYS A 28 12.91 -10.88 1.68
CA CYS A 28 14.14 -10.52 0.97
C CYS A 28 14.41 -11.49 -0.19
N GLY A 29 14.40 -12.79 0.09
CA GLY A 29 14.60 -13.83 -0.92
C GLY A 29 13.56 -13.78 -2.03
N LEU A 30 12.28 -13.56 -1.69
CA LEU A 30 11.22 -13.36 -2.71
C LEU A 30 11.49 -12.14 -3.57
N THR A 31 11.92 -11.02 -2.97
CA THR A 31 12.24 -9.78 -3.69
C THR A 31 13.39 -10.01 -4.67
N LEU A 32 14.50 -10.58 -4.20
CA LEU A 32 15.65 -10.90 -5.05
C LEU A 32 15.27 -11.85 -6.18
N LEU A 33 14.54 -12.92 -5.88
CA LEU A 33 14.08 -13.87 -6.89
C LEU A 33 13.19 -13.19 -7.94
N SER A 34 12.24 -12.36 -7.52
CA SER A 34 11.36 -11.65 -8.47
C SER A 34 12.12 -10.67 -9.35
N GLN A 35 13.04 -9.90 -8.77
CA GLN A 35 13.81 -8.89 -9.51
C GLN A 35 14.81 -9.55 -10.47
N LEU A 36 15.53 -10.58 -10.01
CA LEU A 36 16.47 -11.32 -10.86
C LEU A 36 15.76 -12.08 -11.98
N ALA A 37 14.59 -12.66 -11.71
CA ALA A 37 13.80 -13.32 -12.76
C ALA A 37 13.33 -12.33 -13.83
N VAL A 38 12.85 -11.14 -13.44
CA VAL A 38 12.48 -10.09 -14.41
C VAL A 38 13.71 -9.55 -15.15
N ALA A 39 14.87 -9.44 -14.49
CA ALA A 39 16.14 -9.09 -15.13
C ALA A 39 16.60 -10.11 -16.19
N MET A 40 16.10 -11.35 -16.16
CA MET A 40 16.39 -12.33 -17.21
C MET A 40 15.61 -12.10 -18.50
N VAL A 41 14.49 -11.38 -18.47
CA VAL A 41 13.65 -11.11 -19.65
C VAL A 41 14.43 -10.52 -20.83
N PRO A 42 15.19 -9.41 -20.69
CA PRO A 42 15.95 -8.84 -21.81
C PRO A 42 16.98 -9.81 -22.41
N ARG A 43 17.51 -10.74 -21.59
CA ARG A 43 18.47 -11.75 -22.06
C ARG A 43 17.80 -12.93 -22.75
N LEU A 44 16.62 -13.35 -22.30
CA LEU A 44 15.87 -14.45 -22.90
C LEU A 44 15.14 -14.03 -24.18
N PHE A 45 14.78 -12.76 -24.29
CA PHE A 45 14.01 -12.22 -25.41
C PHE A 45 14.67 -10.98 -26.03
N PRO A 46 15.93 -11.04 -26.48
CA PRO A 46 16.69 -9.86 -26.91
C PRO A 46 16.15 -9.21 -28.20
N SER A 47 15.30 -9.91 -28.95
CA SER A 47 14.65 -9.40 -30.17
C SER A 47 13.38 -8.58 -29.90
N LEU A 48 12.83 -8.62 -28.68
CA LEU A 48 11.63 -7.87 -28.34
C LEU A 48 11.96 -6.40 -28.08
N SER A 49 11.02 -5.51 -28.42
CA SER A 49 11.08 -4.11 -27.97
C SER A 49 10.81 -4.01 -26.47
N LEU A 50 11.24 -2.93 -25.82
CA LEU A 50 10.96 -2.69 -24.40
C LEU A 50 9.46 -2.77 -24.07
N LEU A 51 8.61 -2.25 -24.96
CA LEU A 51 7.15 -2.32 -24.80
C LEU A 51 6.64 -3.76 -24.89
N ALA A 52 7.16 -4.57 -25.81
CA ALA A 52 6.80 -5.98 -25.94
C ALA A 52 7.33 -6.84 -24.78
N MET A 53 8.40 -6.42 -24.10
CA MET A 53 8.91 -7.09 -22.91
C MET A 53 8.04 -6.88 -21.66
N LEU A 54 7.24 -5.81 -21.57
CA LEU A 54 6.39 -5.52 -20.41
C LEU A 54 5.41 -6.65 -20.05
N PRO A 55 4.58 -7.18 -20.97
CA PRO A 55 3.69 -8.29 -20.65
C PRO A 55 4.47 -9.56 -20.26
N VAL A 56 5.62 -9.82 -20.88
CA VAL A 56 6.49 -10.96 -20.52
C VAL A 56 7.03 -10.82 -19.10
N ALA A 57 7.53 -9.63 -18.74
CA ALA A 57 7.98 -9.30 -17.39
C ALA A 57 6.84 -9.45 -16.36
N GLY A 58 5.63 -9.03 -16.71
CA GLY A 58 4.44 -9.20 -15.88
C GLY A 58 4.14 -10.68 -15.62
N VAL A 59 4.14 -11.51 -16.66
CA VAL A 59 3.93 -12.97 -16.53
C VAL A 59 5.03 -13.63 -15.69
N VAL A 60 6.30 -13.30 -15.94
CA VAL A 60 7.44 -13.81 -15.17
C VAL A 60 7.33 -13.42 -13.69
N PHE A 61 7.02 -12.16 -13.41
CA PHE A 61 6.82 -11.67 -12.04
C PHE A 61 5.69 -12.44 -11.34
N LEU A 62 4.52 -12.55 -11.97
CA LEU A 62 3.38 -13.29 -11.41
C LEU A 62 3.71 -14.76 -11.18
N ALA A 63 4.39 -15.42 -12.12
CA ALA A 63 4.83 -16.81 -11.96
C ALA A 63 5.73 -16.97 -10.73
N VAL A 64 6.71 -16.09 -10.52
CA VAL A 64 7.58 -16.11 -9.33
C VAL A 64 6.77 -15.91 -8.05
N ILE A 65 5.81 -14.98 -8.03
CA ILE A 65 4.97 -14.75 -6.84
C ILE A 65 4.11 -15.98 -6.51
N VAL A 66 3.51 -16.63 -7.53
CA VAL A 66 2.67 -17.83 -7.38
C VAL A 66 3.50 -19.03 -6.92
N VAL A 67 4.61 -19.32 -7.59
CA VAL A 67 5.52 -20.42 -7.23
C VAL A 67 6.12 -20.18 -5.84
N GLY A 68 6.56 -18.96 -5.56
CA GLY A 68 7.07 -18.58 -4.24
C GLY A 68 6.02 -18.75 -3.14
N ARG A 69 4.74 -18.47 -3.42
CA ARG A 69 3.63 -18.72 -2.48
C ARG A 69 3.45 -20.21 -2.20
N PHE A 70 3.54 -21.06 -3.22
CA PHE A 70 3.47 -22.51 -3.07
C PHE A 70 4.63 -23.03 -2.21
N TRP A 71 5.87 -22.65 -2.55
CA TRP A 71 7.07 -23.05 -1.80
C TRP A 71 7.00 -22.63 -0.33
N ARG A 72 6.63 -21.38 -0.07
CA ARG A 72 6.48 -20.85 1.30
C ARG A 72 5.44 -21.60 2.12
N ARG A 73 4.34 -22.01 1.49
CA ARG A 73 3.32 -22.84 2.13
C ARG A 73 3.84 -24.23 2.48
N PHE A 74 4.70 -24.79 1.64
CA PHE A 74 5.35 -26.09 1.89
C PHE A 74 6.33 -26.04 3.07
N ILE A 75 7.18 -24.99 3.15
CA ILE A 75 8.16 -24.82 4.24
C ILE A 75 7.58 -24.21 5.53
N GLY A 76 6.32 -23.78 5.52
CA GLY A 76 5.67 -23.17 6.69
C GLY A 76 6.13 -21.74 7.04
N VAL A 77 6.74 -21.00 6.10
CA VAL A 77 7.27 -19.64 6.37
C VAL A 77 6.40 -18.57 5.71
N ALA A 78 5.95 -17.59 6.49
CA ALA A 78 5.15 -16.46 5.97
C ALA A 78 6.05 -15.29 5.52
N ALA A 79 5.91 -14.86 4.26
CA ALA A 79 6.45 -13.57 3.82
C ALA A 79 5.59 -12.43 4.38
N SER A 80 6.22 -11.28 4.61
CA SER A 80 5.58 -10.06 5.10
C SER A 80 5.50 -9.06 3.95
N ALA A 81 4.28 -8.67 3.56
CA ALA A 81 4.08 -7.71 2.48
C ALA A 81 4.78 -6.35 2.73
N PRO A 82 4.81 -5.79 3.96
CA PRO A 82 5.59 -4.57 4.24
C PRO A 82 7.09 -4.76 4.09
N LEU A 83 7.63 -5.92 4.46
CA LEU A 83 9.05 -6.21 4.26
C LEU A 83 9.35 -6.41 2.78
N PHE A 84 8.44 -7.01 2.01
CA PHE A 84 8.58 -7.09 0.56
C PHE A 84 8.62 -5.70 -0.09
N VAL A 85 7.75 -4.77 0.32
CA VAL A 85 7.81 -3.37 -0.14
C VAL A 85 9.13 -2.72 0.25
N LEU A 86 9.56 -2.86 1.51
CA LEU A 86 10.84 -2.33 2.00
C LEU A 86 12.02 -2.83 1.14
N PHE A 87 12.12 -4.13 0.92
CA PHE A 87 13.23 -4.70 0.14
C PHE A 87 13.17 -4.28 -1.33
N ASN A 88 12.00 -4.04 -1.92
CA ASN A 88 11.91 -3.49 -3.27
C ASN A 88 12.40 -2.04 -3.34
N ILE A 89 12.09 -1.19 -2.35
CA ILE A 89 12.65 0.17 -2.26
C ILE A 89 14.18 0.11 -2.21
N LEU A 90 14.73 -0.74 -1.32
CA LEU A 90 16.17 -0.90 -1.14
C LEU A 90 16.85 -1.49 -2.38
N PHE A 91 16.21 -2.43 -3.07
CA PHE A 91 16.72 -3.02 -4.30
C PHE A 91 16.79 -1.99 -5.42
N LEU A 92 15.70 -1.26 -5.67
CA LEU A 92 15.63 -0.21 -6.68
C LEU A 92 16.68 0.88 -6.42
N TRP A 93 16.79 1.34 -5.17
CA TRP A 93 17.82 2.29 -4.76
C TRP A 93 19.24 1.71 -4.91
N GLY A 94 19.45 0.44 -4.58
CA GLY A 94 20.72 -0.25 -4.76
C GLY A 94 21.16 -0.31 -6.23
N VAL A 95 20.26 -0.72 -7.14
CA VAL A 95 20.55 -0.71 -8.59
C VAL A 95 20.88 0.70 -9.06
N TYR A 96 20.15 1.71 -8.57
CA TYR A 96 20.47 3.10 -8.89
C TYR A 96 21.89 3.48 -8.44
N VAL A 97 22.21 3.31 -7.15
CA VAL A 97 23.49 3.73 -6.56
C VAL A 97 24.68 3.03 -7.20
N PHE A 98 24.59 1.71 -7.40
CA PHE A 98 25.72 0.90 -7.84
C PHE A 98 25.89 0.81 -9.36
N VAL A 99 24.84 1.10 -10.15
CA VAL A 99 24.88 0.94 -11.62
C VAL A 99 24.59 2.24 -12.37
N ILE A 100 23.53 2.96 -11.99
CA ILE A 100 23.01 4.09 -12.79
C ILE A 100 23.68 5.43 -12.41
N ARG A 101 24.07 5.59 -11.13
CA ARG A 101 24.48 6.86 -10.53
C ARG A 101 25.59 7.59 -11.28
N GLY A 102 26.60 6.87 -11.77
CA GLY A 102 27.79 7.46 -12.42
C GLY A 102 27.49 8.31 -13.66
N GLY A 103 26.33 8.14 -14.29
CA GLY A 103 25.88 8.94 -15.44
C GLY A 103 24.78 9.96 -15.14
N THR A 104 24.38 10.12 -13.87
CA THR A 104 23.21 10.91 -13.46
C THR A 104 23.62 12.33 -13.03
N SER A 105 22.80 13.35 -13.34
CA SER A 105 23.07 14.72 -12.91
C SER A 105 22.90 14.88 -11.39
N SER A 106 23.64 15.79 -10.77
CA SER A 106 23.58 16.00 -9.32
C SER A 106 22.17 16.31 -8.80
N LEU A 107 21.36 17.05 -9.57
CA LEU A 107 19.97 17.31 -9.21
C LEU A 107 19.13 16.03 -9.14
N LEU A 108 19.23 15.16 -10.15
CA LEU A 108 18.50 13.89 -10.17
C LEU A 108 19.00 12.93 -9.09
N ASP A 109 20.31 12.95 -8.80
CA ASP A 109 20.89 12.19 -7.69
C ASP A 109 20.32 12.65 -6.34
N MET A 110 20.22 13.95 -6.10
CA MET A 110 19.57 14.47 -4.89
C MET A 110 18.10 14.06 -4.81
N VAL A 111 17.35 14.18 -5.91
CA VAL A 111 15.92 13.84 -5.96
C VAL A 111 15.68 12.39 -5.59
N ILE A 112 16.36 11.44 -6.25
CA ILE A 112 16.10 10.01 -6.01
C ILE A 112 16.54 9.54 -4.63
N ASN A 113 17.60 10.13 -4.06
CA ASN A 113 18.00 9.87 -2.68
C ASN A 113 16.97 10.44 -1.68
N ALA A 114 16.44 11.63 -1.94
CA ALA A 114 15.39 12.23 -1.12
C ALA A 114 14.07 11.44 -1.20
N GLU A 115 13.68 10.99 -2.39
CA GLU A 115 12.52 10.11 -2.60
C GLU A 115 12.68 8.79 -1.83
N CYS A 116 13.83 8.13 -1.94
CA CYS A 116 14.13 6.90 -1.19
C CYS A 116 14.02 7.13 0.32
N ALA A 117 14.65 8.19 0.85
CA ALA A 117 14.57 8.54 2.27
C ALA A 117 13.13 8.82 2.72
N MET A 118 12.36 9.58 1.92
CA MET A 118 10.94 9.85 2.20
C MET A 118 10.11 8.56 2.23
N LEU A 119 10.31 7.66 1.27
CA LEU A 119 9.58 6.39 1.21
C LEU A 119 9.91 5.49 2.40
N LEU A 120 11.20 5.36 2.78
CA LEU A 120 11.61 4.58 3.94
C LEU A 120 11.03 5.15 5.25
N PHE A 121 11.13 6.46 5.42
CA PHE A 121 10.55 7.14 6.58
C PHE A 121 9.03 6.99 6.63
N GLY A 122 8.35 7.26 5.52
CA GLY A 122 6.91 7.15 5.42
C GLY A 122 6.42 5.72 5.65
N LEU A 123 7.10 4.71 5.09
CA LEU A 123 6.80 3.29 5.30
C LEU A 123 6.90 2.92 6.79
N TYR A 124 7.95 3.35 7.48
CA TYR A 124 8.07 3.17 8.93
C TYR A 124 6.93 3.84 9.70
N ARG A 125 6.60 5.08 9.34
CA ARG A 125 5.54 5.88 9.99
C ARG A 125 4.15 5.28 9.79
N ILE A 126 3.82 4.80 8.60
CA ILE A 126 2.50 4.22 8.32
C ILE A 126 2.36 2.82 8.92
N PHE A 127 3.44 2.03 8.92
CA PHE A 127 3.47 0.70 9.53
C PHE A 127 3.26 0.77 11.05
N SER A 128 3.92 1.73 11.72
CA SER A 128 3.92 1.86 13.17
C SER A 128 2.84 2.80 13.71
N GLY A 129 2.22 3.60 12.84
CA GLY A 129 1.26 4.64 13.23
C GLY A 129 -0.11 4.10 13.64
N ASP A 130 -0.80 4.83 14.50
CA ASP A 130 -2.21 4.57 14.82
C ASP A 130 -3.11 4.98 13.64
N PRO A 131 -3.87 4.05 13.03
CA PRO A 131 -4.80 4.38 11.95
C PRO A 131 -6.05 5.14 12.44
N GLY A 132 -6.26 5.22 13.76
CA GLY A 132 -7.48 5.72 14.39
C GLY A 132 -8.23 4.61 15.13
N ILE A 133 -7.51 3.76 15.88
CA ILE A 133 -8.10 2.69 16.68
C ILE A 133 -8.98 3.31 17.77
N VAL A 134 -10.21 2.78 17.91
CA VAL A 134 -11.14 3.20 18.96
C VAL A 134 -11.06 2.22 20.13
N THR A 135 -10.65 2.71 21.30
CA THR A 135 -10.66 1.94 22.56
C THR A 135 -11.98 2.13 23.29
N TYR A 136 -12.37 1.14 24.11
CA TYR A 136 -13.65 1.08 24.83
C TYR A 136 -13.77 2.09 26.00
N GLU A 137 -12.80 2.98 26.21
CA GLU A 137 -12.84 3.88 27.37
C GLU A 137 -13.88 4.99 27.17
N SER A 138 -15.04 4.79 27.84
CA SER A 138 -15.97 5.69 28.55
C SER A 138 -16.17 7.15 28.09
N SER A 139 -15.16 7.80 27.52
CA SER A 139 -15.18 9.19 27.02
C SER A 139 -16.16 9.46 25.87
N PHE A 140 -16.63 8.43 25.15
CA PHE A 140 -17.60 8.60 24.06
C PHE A 140 -19.07 8.59 24.52
N PHE A 141 -19.35 8.05 25.72
CA PHE A 141 -20.71 8.05 26.27
C PHE A 141 -21.10 9.40 26.89
N GLU A 142 -20.14 10.28 27.19
CA GLU A 142 -20.44 11.66 27.60
C GLU A 142 -20.91 12.53 26.43
N GLU A 143 -20.40 12.29 25.21
CA GLU A 143 -20.77 13.08 24.03
C GLU A 143 -22.09 12.62 23.38
N ALA A 144 -22.51 11.37 23.62
CA ALA A 144 -23.71 10.76 23.01
C ALA A 144 -24.98 10.78 23.89
N GLY A 145 -24.93 11.32 25.13
CA GLY A 145 -26.11 11.54 25.97
C GLY A 145 -26.91 10.28 26.36
N CYS A 146 -26.35 9.08 26.21
CA CYS A 146 -27.07 7.82 26.41
C CYS A 146 -26.51 7.12 27.66
N LYS A 147 -26.96 7.57 28.84
CA LYS A 147 -26.50 7.02 30.14
C LYS A 147 -27.25 5.77 30.59
N ASP A 148 -28.44 5.53 30.07
CA ASP A 148 -29.31 4.48 30.60
C ASP A 148 -29.56 3.41 29.54
N PHE A 149 -29.36 2.13 29.91
CA PHE A 149 -29.71 0.91 29.14
C PHE A 149 -28.67 0.22 28.25
N VAL A 150 -27.42 -0.07 28.64
CA VAL A 150 -26.69 -1.09 27.84
C VAL A 150 -25.60 -1.92 28.55
N GLU A 151 -25.97 -2.75 29.54
CA GLU A 151 -25.03 -3.70 30.17
C GLU A 151 -25.09 -5.15 29.62
N ALA A 152 -25.65 -5.43 28.44
CA ALA A 152 -25.80 -6.83 28.01
C ALA A 152 -25.71 -7.15 26.49
N ILE A 153 -24.94 -6.41 25.67
CA ILE A 153 -24.79 -6.75 24.24
C ILE A 153 -23.32 -6.64 23.78
N CYS A 154 -22.88 -7.61 22.97
CA CYS A 154 -21.51 -7.80 22.48
C CYS A 154 -20.83 -6.51 21.96
N PRO A 155 -19.52 -6.30 22.22
CA PRO A 155 -18.81 -5.08 21.83
C PRO A 155 -18.81 -4.76 20.33
N SER A 156 -18.94 -5.76 19.45
CA SER A 156 -18.89 -5.57 17.99
C SER A 156 -20.09 -4.81 17.44
N GLU A 157 -21.29 -4.99 18.01
CA GLU A 157 -22.52 -4.36 17.53
C GLU A 157 -22.64 -2.89 17.99
N LYS A 158 -21.95 -2.52 19.09
CA LYS A 158 -21.95 -1.15 19.62
C LYS A 158 -21.11 -0.17 18.80
N PHE A 159 -20.05 -0.62 18.11
CA PHE A 159 -19.23 0.27 17.27
C PHE A 159 -19.85 0.53 15.89
N SER A 160 -20.72 -0.35 15.39
CA SER A 160 -21.41 -0.15 14.11
C SER A 160 -22.38 1.03 14.10
N SER A 161 -22.82 1.51 15.27
CA SER A 161 -23.65 2.71 15.38
C SER A 161 -22.86 4.02 15.32
N LEU A 162 -21.54 3.98 15.56
CA LEU A 162 -20.70 5.17 15.45
C LEU A 162 -20.41 5.48 13.98
N PRO A 163 -20.63 6.74 13.51
CA PRO A 163 -20.41 7.10 12.12
C PRO A 163 -19.01 6.73 11.63
N ARG A 164 -18.95 5.95 10.55
CA ARG A 164 -17.73 5.53 9.83
C ARG A 164 -16.70 4.79 10.70
N VAL A 165 -17.11 4.09 11.76
CA VAL A 165 -16.25 3.15 12.51
C VAL A 165 -16.50 1.72 12.01
N ARG A 166 -15.44 1.00 11.65
CA ARG A 166 -15.54 -0.38 11.13
C ARG A 166 -14.53 -1.32 11.77
N HIS A 167 -14.91 -2.58 11.91
CA HIS A 167 -14.04 -3.63 12.45
C HIS A 167 -13.13 -4.21 11.35
N CYS A 168 -11.83 -4.18 11.58
CA CYS A 168 -10.87 -4.86 10.70
C CYS A 168 -10.54 -6.25 11.25
N ASN A 169 -10.94 -7.29 10.51
CA ASN A 169 -10.65 -8.68 10.87
C ASN A 169 -9.15 -9.03 10.90
N CYS A 170 -8.32 -8.33 10.14
CA CYS A 170 -6.87 -8.54 10.10
C CYS A 170 -6.18 -7.92 11.33
N CYS A 171 -6.58 -6.70 11.72
CA CYS A 171 -6.00 -6.00 12.86
C CYS A 171 -6.70 -6.33 14.19
N LYS A 172 -7.87 -7.00 14.14
CA LYS A 172 -8.73 -7.28 15.30
C LYS A 172 -9.07 -6.02 16.11
N ALA A 173 -9.33 -4.93 15.40
CA ALA A 173 -9.56 -3.61 15.99
C ALA A 173 -10.63 -2.84 15.21
N ASN A 174 -11.36 -1.97 15.93
CA ASN A 174 -12.28 -1.02 15.33
C ASN A 174 -11.52 0.26 14.96
N VAL A 175 -11.68 0.71 13.72
CA VAL A 175 -10.93 1.84 13.16
C VAL A 175 -11.91 2.94 12.74
N ARG A 176 -11.68 4.17 13.21
CA ARG A 176 -12.44 5.35 12.84
C ARG A 176 -12.05 5.82 11.43
N GLY A 177 -13.05 6.14 10.61
CA GLY A 177 -12.86 6.52 9.21
C GLY A 177 -12.16 5.42 8.41
N TYR A 178 -12.45 4.16 8.72
CA TYR A 178 -11.85 2.98 8.09
C TYR A 178 -12.03 3.04 6.57
N ASP A 179 -10.92 2.90 5.84
CA ASP A 179 -10.93 2.81 4.39
C ASP A 179 -10.68 1.39 3.89
N HIS A 180 -9.58 0.78 4.34
CA HIS A 180 -9.27 -0.61 4.07
C HIS A 180 -8.13 -1.08 5.00
N HIS A 181 -7.89 -2.39 5.04
CA HIS A 181 -6.62 -2.93 5.54
C HIS A 181 -5.64 -3.03 4.37
N CYS A 182 -4.48 -2.38 4.46
CA CYS A 182 -3.48 -2.39 3.40
C CYS A 182 -2.36 -3.39 3.73
N PRO A 183 -2.26 -4.54 3.04
CA PRO A 183 -1.20 -5.51 3.30
C PRO A 183 0.20 -4.92 3.05
N ALA A 184 0.36 -4.08 2.03
CA ALA A 184 1.63 -3.42 1.70
C ALA A 184 2.19 -2.59 2.86
N PHE A 185 1.31 -1.99 3.67
CA PHE A 185 1.70 -1.23 4.86
C PHE A 185 1.54 -1.99 6.18
N GLY A 186 0.93 -3.18 6.14
CA GLY A 186 0.74 -4.02 7.32
C GLY A 186 -0.17 -3.38 8.37
N ASN A 187 -0.98 -2.42 7.96
CA ASN A 187 -1.80 -1.59 8.84
C ASN A 187 -3.12 -1.21 8.16
N CYS A 188 -4.11 -0.82 8.96
CA CYS A 188 -5.31 -0.20 8.40
C CYS A 188 -5.02 1.19 7.85
N ILE A 189 -5.75 1.59 6.84
CA ILE A 189 -5.88 2.98 6.41
C ILE A 189 -7.18 3.49 7.02
N GLY A 190 -7.06 4.53 7.84
CA GLY A 190 -8.15 5.11 8.61
C GLY A 190 -7.97 6.62 8.77
N GLN A 191 -8.79 7.23 9.61
CA GLN A 191 -8.86 8.69 9.76
C GLN A 191 -7.50 9.34 10.05
N LYS A 192 -6.66 8.73 10.88
CA LYS A 192 -5.41 9.35 11.36
C LYS A 192 -4.24 9.21 10.38
N ASN A 193 -4.28 8.25 9.45
CA ASN A 193 -3.18 7.99 8.52
C ASN A 193 -3.54 8.04 7.03
N HIS A 194 -4.80 8.32 6.66
CA HIS A 194 -5.23 8.43 5.25
C HIS A 194 -4.38 9.42 4.44
N ARG A 195 -4.00 10.57 5.03
CA ARG A 195 -3.16 11.56 4.35
C ARG A 195 -1.74 11.06 4.09
N LEU A 196 -1.16 10.35 5.05
CA LEU A 196 0.15 9.71 4.89
C LEU A 196 0.08 8.62 3.83
N PHE A 197 -1.00 7.84 3.79
CA PHE A 197 -1.25 6.86 2.74
C PHE A 197 -1.26 7.51 1.35
N MET A 198 -1.98 8.62 1.16
CA MET A 198 -1.98 9.33 -0.13
C MET A 198 -0.62 9.89 -0.50
N ALA A 199 0.11 10.47 0.47
CA ALA A 199 1.45 10.98 0.24
C ALA A 199 2.43 9.87 -0.17
N LEU A 200 2.34 8.70 0.48
CA LEU A 200 3.14 7.54 0.14
C LEU A 200 2.78 6.97 -1.23
N LEU A 201 1.49 6.79 -1.53
CA LEU A 201 1.05 6.26 -2.83
C LEU A 201 1.54 7.16 -3.98
N THR A 202 1.39 8.48 -3.85
CA THR A 202 1.96 9.43 -4.81
C THR A 202 3.49 9.36 -4.84
N GLY A 203 4.13 9.25 -3.67
CA GLY A 203 5.58 9.13 -3.55
C GLY A 203 6.14 7.90 -4.26
N PHE A 204 5.48 6.75 -4.18
CA PHE A 204 5.88 5.53 -4.89
C PHE A 204 5.80 5.71 -6.40
N VAL A 205 4.66 6.23 -6.91
CA VAL A 205 4.48 6.52 -8.34
C VAL A 205 5.56 7.47 -8.85
N VAL A 206 5.88 8.52 -8.09
CA VAL A 206 6.92 9.50 -8.45
C VAL A 206 8.31 8.85 -8.43
N ALA A 207 8.69 8.15 -7.37
CA ALA A 207 10.01 7.53 -7.25
C ALA A 207 10.27 6.48 -8.35
N GLU A 208 9.28 5.65 -8.67
CA GLU A 208 9.38 4.65 -9.74
C GLU A 208 9.46 5.31 -11.13
N SER A 209 8.78 6.43 -11.34
CA SER A 209 8.86 7.24 -12.56
C SER A 209 10.24 7.93 -12.69
N THR A 210 10.77 8.46 -11.59
CA THR A 210 12.12 9.04 -11.50
C THR A 210 13.17 7.98 -11.82
N TYR A 211 13.05 6.78 -11.24
CA TYR A 211 13.93 5.65 -11.53
C TYR A 211 13.88 5.22 -13.00
N THR A 212 12.68 5.13 -13.58
CA THR A 212 12.46 4.80 -15.00
C THR A 212 13.14 5.83 -15.91
N THR A 213 13.06 7.11 -15.55
CA THR A 213 13.74 8.20 -16.26
C THR A 213 15.26 8.06 -16.18
N CYS A 214 15.81 7.78 -14.99
CA CYS A 214 17.25 7.57 -14.80
C CYS A 214 17.75 6.34 -15.59
N SER A 215 16.99 5.24 -15.56
CA SER A 215 17.28 4.02 -16.32
C SER A 215 17.28 4.26 -17.83
N THR A 216 16.29 5.01 -18.33
CA THR A 216 16.21 5.37 -19.76
C THR A 216 17.40 6.21 -20.19
N LYS A 217 17.82 7.18 -19.37
CA LYS A 217 19.01 8.00 -19.64
C LYS A 217 20.30 7.18 -19.64
N TYR A 218 20.44 6.25 -18.68
CA TYR A 218 21.57 5.33 -18.62
C TYR A 218 21.65 4.46 -19.88
N ILE A 219 20.55 3.79 -20.25
CA ILE A 219 20.49 2.93 -21.44
C ILE A 219 20.80 3.73 -22.71
N THR A 220 20.18 4.91 -22.87
CA THR A 220 20.40 5.79 -24.03
C THR A 220 21.86 6.22 -24.15
N ARG A 221 22.51 6.55 -23.02
CA ARG A 221 23.93 6.87 -22.99
C ARG A 221 24.79 5.69 -23.43
N CYS A 222 24.54 4.48 -22.90
CA CYS A 222 25.28 3.27 -23.29
C CYS A 222 25.16 2.97 -24.79
N ILE A 223 23.97 3.20 -25.37
CA ILE A 223 23.74 3.04 -26.82
C ILE A 223 24.51 4.10 -27.60
N ASN A 224 24.35 5.38 -27.25
CA ASN A 224 24.94 6.49 -27.99
C ASN A 224 26.47 6.51 -27.93
N SER A 225 27.05 6.11 -26.80
CA SER A 225 28.51 6.00 -26.64
C SER A 225 29.09 4.70 -27.23
N GLY A 226 28.25 3.78 -27.72
CA GLY A 226 28.67 2.46 -28.19
C GLY A 226 29.22 1.54 -27.08
N THR A 227 29.15 1.96 -25.81
CA THR A 227 29.70 1.26 -24.65
C THR A 227 28.79 0.14 -24.14
N ILE A 228 27.57 -0.01 -24.67
CA ILE A 228 26.65 -1.07 -24.25
C ILE A 228 27.26 -2.48 -24.35
N ARG A 229 28.20 -2.70 -25.28
CA ARG A 229 28.94 -3.97 -25.43
C ARG A 229 30.08 -4.14 -24.42
N SER A 230 30.61 -3.04 -23.87
CA SER A 230 31.66 -3.05 -22.85
C SER A 230 31.11 -3.07 -21.43
N GLU A 231 29.85 -2.65 -21.23
CA GLU A 231 29.17 -2.77 -19.95
C GLU A 231 28.98 -4.24 -19.55
N ASN A 232 28.97 -4.52 -18.25
CA ASN A 232 28.66 -5.85 -17.76
C ASN A 232 27.22 -6.23 -18.16
N PRO A 233 27.01 -7.32 -18.94
CA PRO A 233 25.67 -7.71 -19.39
C PRO A 233 24.69 -7.93 -18.24
N MET A 234 25.16 -8.36 -17.06
CA MET A 234 24.34 -8.51 -15.88
C MET A 234 23.79 -7.16 -15.39
N SER A 235 24.62 -6.12 -15.37
CA SER A 235 24.22 -4.77 -14.95
C SER A 235 23.17 -4.18 -15.88
N VAL A 236 23.35 -4.30 -17.20
CA VAL A 236 22.37 -3.82 -18.19
C VAL A 236 21.04 -4.55 -18.06
N ASN A 237 21.08 -5.88 -17.91
CA ASN A 237 19.88 -6.70 -17.69
C ASN A 237 19.17 -6.34 -16.38
N MET A 238 19.92 -6.07 -15.30
CA MET A 238 19.35 -5.60 -14.04
C MET A 238 18.67 -4.24 -14.18
N VAL A 239 19.28 -3.28 -14.90
CA VAL A 239 18.65 -1.96 -15.14
C VAL A 239 17.38 -2.11 -15.96
N ILE A 240 17.42 -2.84 -17.08
CA ILE A 240 16.23 -3.05 -17.94
C ILE A 240 15.13 -3.80 -17.16
N GLY A 241 15.48 -4.88 -16.45
CA GLY A 241 14.53 -5.66 -15.67
C GLY A 241 13.86 -4.84 -14.56
N THR A 242 14.66 -4.10 -13.78
CA THR A 242 14.14 -3.24 -12.72
C THR A 242 13.29 -2.11 -13.31
N MET A 243 13.67 -1.55 -14.46
CA MET A 243 12.85 -0.56 -15.18
C MET A 243 11.50 -1.15 -15.63
N LEU A 244 11.47 -2.36 -16.20
CA LEU A 244 10.23 -3.04 -16.57
C LEU A 244 9.34 -3.29 -15.35
N PHE A 245 9.93 -3.73 -14.23
CA PHE A 245 9.22 -3.88 -12.97
C PHE A 245 8.63 -2.55 -12.49
N SER A 246 9.42 -1.46 -12.48
CA SER A 246 8.95 -0.12 -12.08
C SER A 246 7.81 0.39 -12.97
N VAL A 247 7.87 0.17 -14.28
CA VAL A 247 6.77 0.54 -15.19
C VAL A 247 5.50 -0.26 -14.87
N LEU A 248 5.62 -1.57 -14.66
CA LEU A 248 4.47 -2.40 -14.24
C LEU A 248 3.88 -1.90 -12.93
N GLN A 249 4.71 -1.49 -11.97
CA GLN A 249 4.29 -0.93 -10.70
C GLN A 249 3.51 0.39 -10.88
N VAL A 250 4.07 1.34 -11.62
CA VAL A 250 3.42 2.63 -11.91
C VAL A 250 2.05 2.43 -12.58
N LEU A 251 1.92 1.48 -13.52
CA LEU A 251 0.66 1.25 -14.24
C LEU A 251 -0.50 0.91 -13.31
N TRP A 252 -0.31 -0.03 -12.36
CA TRP A 252 -1.40 -0.38 -11.44
C TRP A 252 -1.55 0.64 -10.31
N GLN A 253 -0.44 1.24 -9.82
CA GLN A 253 -0.48 2.25 -8.76
C GLN A 253 -1.17 3.53 -9.21
N ALA A 254 -1.00 3.93 -10.48
CA ALA A 254 -1.71 5.09 -11.03
C ALA A 254 -3.23 4.88 -11.03
N VAL A 255 -3.71 3.69 -11.41
CA VAL A 255 -5.14 3.34 -11.32
C VAL A 255 -5.62 3.39 -9.87
N PHE A 256 -4.82 2.85 -8.94
CA PHE A 256 -5.15 2.86 -7.52
C PHE A 256 -5.15 4.29 -6.94
N LEU A 257 -4.25 5.16 -7.38
CA LEU A 257 -4.21 6.56 -7.00
C LEU A 257 -5.44 7.32 -7.52
N ILE A 258 -5.81 7.10 -8.78
CA ILE A 258 -7.03 7.69 -9.37
C ILE A 258 -8.27 7.26 -8.57
N TRP A 259 -8.35 5.98 -8.19
CA TRP A 259 -9.42 5.47 -7.33
C TRP A 259 -9.51 6.24 -6.01
N HIS A 260 -8.40 6.43 -5.32
CA HIS A 260 -8.41 7.14 -4.04
C HIS A 260 -8.66 8.64 -4.19
N ILE A 261 -8.22 9.26 -5.29
CA ILE A 261 -8.59 10.64 -5.61
C ILE A 261 -10.10 10.76 -5.79
N TYR A 262 -10.73 9.82 -6.53
CA TYR A 262 -12.19 9.75 -6.64
C TYR A 262 -12.86 9.64 -5.26
N CYS A 263 -12.41 8.70 -4.42
CA CYS A 263 -12.90 8.55 -3.06
C CYS A 263 -12.84 9.85 -2.24
N ILE A 264 -11.74 10.60 -2.35
CA ILE A 264 -11.59 11.91 -1.68
C ILE A 264 -12.55 12.94 -2.27
N CYS A 265 -12.64 13.03 -3.59
CA CYS A 265 -13.53 13.98 -4.29
C CYS A 265 -15.00 13.80 -3.93
N PHE A 266 -15.44 12.57 -3.66
CA PHE A 266 -16.82 12.25 -3.29
C PHE A 266 -17.00 11.92 -1.80
N ASN A 267 -16.00 12.19 -0.95
CA ASN A 267 -16.01 11.89 0.50
C ASN A 267 -16.48 10.48 0.87
N ILE A 268 -16.13 9.49 0.05
CA ILE A 268 -16.48 8.09 0.24
C ILE A 268 -15.23 7.26 0.48
N LYS A 269 -15.28 6.31 1.41
CA LYS A 269 -14.19 5.36 1.63
C LYS A 269 -14.31 4.16 0.70
N THR A 270 -13.19 3.50 0.45
CA THR A 270 -13.16 2.27 -0.36
C THR A 270 -14.09 1.20 0.22
N ASP A 271 -14.03 0.97 1.54
CA ASP A 271 -14.95 0.06 2.24
C ASP A 271 -16.42 0.45 2.08
N GLU A 272 -16.73 1.75 2.22
CA GLU A 272 -18.10 2.27 2.07
C GLU A 272 -18.63 2.05 0.66
N TRP A 273 -17.81 2.31 -0.37
CA TRP A 273 -18.21 2.07 -1.76
C TRP A 273 -18.43 0.58 -2.06
N ILE A 274 -17.54 -0.29 -1.58
CA ILE A 274 -17.64 -1.74 -1.86
C ILE A 274 -18.82 -2.36 -1.08
N ASN A 275 -19.04 -1.92 0.15
CA ASN A 275 -19.99 -2.52 1.07
C ASN A 275 -21.26 -1.68 1.30
N TRP A 276 -21.58 -0.71 0.44
CA TRP A 276 -22.71 0.22 0.65
C TRP A 276 -24.06 -0.47 0.92
N LYS A 277 -24.30 -1.64 0.31
CA LYS A 277 -25.52 -2.46 0.56
C LYS A 277 -25.62 -3.02 1.98
N LYS A 278 -24.54 -3.00 2.75
CA LYS A 278 -24.51 -3.40 4.17
C LYS A 278 -24.71 -2.21 5.12
N TYR A 279 -24.66 -0.99 4.61
CA TYR A 279 -24.66 0.24 5.39
C TYR A 279 -25.96 1.01 5.15
N PRO A 280 -26.91 0.99 6.10
CA PRO A 280 -28.21 1.66 5.95
C PRO A 280 -28.10 3.15 5.61
N GLU A 281 -27.04 3.82 6.07
CA GLU A 281 -26.78 5.23 5.79
C GLU A 281 -26.50 5.53 4.31
N PHE A 282 -26.12 4.52 3.52
CA PHE A 282 -25.93 4.64 2.06
C PHE A 282 -27.14 4.17 1.23
N GLN A 283 -28.27 3.92 1.88
CA GLN A 283 -29.46 3.31 1.28
C GLN A 283 -30.65 4.27 1.31
N MET A 284 -31.24 4.52 0.15
CA MET A 284 -32.53 5.19 0.04
C MET A 284 -33.57 4.18 -0.44
N LYS A 285 -34.62 3.99 0.38
CA LYS A 285 -35.79 3.17 0.01
C LYS A 285 -36.70 4.02 -0.88
N GLU A 286 -37.00 3.53 -2.08
CA GLU A 286 -38.10 4.08 -2.88
C GLU A 286 -39.45 3.69 -2.25
N GLN A 287 -40.48 4.50 -2.49
CA GLN A 287 -41.82 4.32 -1.94
C GLN A 287 -42.41 2.93 -2.24
N PRO A 288 -43.34 2.41 -1.41
CA PRO A 288 -43.75 1.01 -1.41
C PRO A 288 -44.54 0.53 -2.65
N GLN A 289 -44.65 1.34 -3.72
CA GLN A 289 -45.45 1.01 -4.91
C GLN A 289 -44.64 0.60 -6.15
N SER A 290 -43.31 0.64 -6.12
CA SER A 290 -42.49 0.06 -7.18
C SER A 290 -41.57 -1.01 -6.60
N ASP A 291 -41.55 -2.18 -7.26
CA ASP A 291 -40.69 -3.33 -6.96
C ASP A 291 -39.20 -3.05 -7.31
N SER A 292 -38.77 -1.79 -7.16
CA SER A 292 -37.44 -1.29 -7.51
C SER A 292 -36.55 -1.25 -6.26
N GLY A 293 -35.44 -1.99 -6.36
CA GLY A 293 -34.50 -2.22 -5.27
C GLY A 293 -33.85 -0.97 -4.68
N VAL A 294 -33.19 -1.16 -3.54
CA VAL A 294 -32.48 -0.13 -2.77
C VAL A 294 -31.53 0.69 -3.67
N LYS A 295 -31.64 2.02 -3.62
CA LYS A 295 -30.78 2.95 -4.37
C LYS A 295 -29.62 3.45 -3.50
N PHE A 296 -28.44 3.61 -4.11
CA PHE A 296 -27.28 4.20 -3.46
C PHE A 296 -27.45 5.71 -3.25
N VAL A 297 -27.14 6.18 -2.04
CA VAL A 297 -27.03 7.60 -1.69
C VAL A 297 -25.75 7.81 -0.88
N ASN A 298 -25.04 8.90 -1.11
CA ASN A 298 -23.85 9.25 -0.33
C ASN A 298 -24.14 10.43 0.61
N PRO A 299 -24.39 10.19 1.91
CA PRO A 299 -24.73 11.25 2.86
C PRO A 299 -23.54 12.16 3.23
N TYR A 300 -22.31 11.79 2.84
CA TYR A 300 -21.09 12.52 3.19
C TYR A 300 -20.60 13.47 2.09
N ASP A 301 -21.17 13.38 0.88
CA ASP A 301 -20.79 14.23 -0.23
C ASP A 301 -21.33 15.66 -0.06
N LYS A 302 -20.41 16.63 0.03
CA LYS A 302 -20.70 18.07 0.17
C LYS A 302 -20.27 18.85 -1.08
N GLY A 303 -20.00 18.16 -2.19
CA GLY A 303 -19.37 18.70 -3.38
C GLY A 303 -17.84 18.63 -3.33
N VAL A 304 -17.23 18.47 -4.51
CA VAL A 304 -15.80 18.14 -4.69
C VAL A 304 -14.87 19.04 -3.89
N LEU A 305 -15.03 20.36 -3.99
CA LEU A 305 -14.15 21.31 -3.30
C LEU A 305 -14.26 21.20 -1.77
N CYS A 306 -15.48 21.13 -1.25
CA CYS A 306 -15.74 20.98 0.19
C CYS A 306 -15.16 19.68 0.73
N ASN A 307 -15.29 18.59 -0.03
CA ASN A 307 -14.78 17.27 0.34
C ASN A 307 -13.24 17.26 0.40
N ILE A 308 -12.58 17.87 -0.60
CA ILE A 308 -11.11 18.01 -0.62
C ILE A 308 -10.63 18.86 0.56
N ILE A 309 -11.28 20.00 0.83
CA ILE A 309 -10.94 20.86 1.97
C ILE A 309 -11.10 20.09 3.29
N GLU A 310 -12.19 19.34 3.45
CA GLU A 310 -12.42 18.50 4.63
C GLU A 310 -11.33 17.43 4.81
N PHE A 311 -10.87 16.82 3.71
CA PHE A 311 -9.79 15.84 3.74
C PHE A 311 -8.45 16.45 4.15
N LEU A 312 -8.16 17.68 3.72
CA LEU A 312 -6.90 18.38 4.00
C LEU A 312 -6.85 19.02 5.40
N LYS A 313 -7.98 19.15 6.10
CA LYS A 313 -8.00 19.65 7.47
C LYS A 313 -7.27 18.66 8.41
N PRO A 314 -6.38 19.13 9.29
CA PRO A 314 -5.80 18.29 10.34
C PRO A 314 -6.92 17.81 11.28
N LYS A 315 -6.77 16.58 11.78
CA LYS A 315 -7.72 15.90 12.66
C LYS A 315 -6.99 15.36 13.89
#